data_AF-A0A8T7A893-F1
#
_entry.id   AF-A0A8T7A893-F1
#
_cell.length_a   1.000
_cell.length_b   1.000
_cell.length_c   1.000
_cell.angle_alpha   90.00
_cell.angle_beta   90.00
_cell.angle_gamma   90.00
#
_symmetry.space_group_name_H-M   'P 1'
#
loop_
_entity.id
_entity.type
_entity.pdbx_description
1 polymer ?
#
loop_
_entity_poly.entity_id
_entity_poly.type
_entity_poly.pdbx_seq_one_letter_code
_entity_poly.pdbx_strand_id
1 'polypeptide(L)'
;MTQSMTGFARAQGENQQLSLVWECRSVNHRYLDISFRIPDLLRDLESAFRERISAHIKRGKLDLNLKYEVKNSGAQDLSLNVDRVQQLFHLQTQLGQHHSTIKELSVAEIIGFPGVLEEPVPDLDSLQSLALSVLDQTIEKLKET
;
A
#
# COMPACT_ATOMS: atom_id res chain seq x y z
N MET A 1 25.16 -10.48 26.68
CA MET A 1 23.95 -11.33 26.72
C MET A 1 23.67 -11.82 25.33
N THR A 2 23.57 -13.14 25.12
CA THR A 2 23.29 -13.75 23.82
C THR A 2 21.81 -13.59 23.51
N GLN A 3 21.45 -12.60 22.69
CA GLN A 3 20.09 -12.47 22.14
C GLN A 3 19.73 -13.76 21.37
N SER A 4 18.61 -14.36 21.74
CA SER A 4 18.07 -15.53 21.05
C SER A 4 17.56 -15.07 19.69
N MET A 5 18.22 -15.46 18.60
CA MET A 5 17.93 -14.97 17.23
C MET A 5 16.66 -15.58 16.60
N THR A 6 15.75 -16.11 17.40
CA THR A 6 14.45 -16.62 16.96
C THR A 6 13.36 -15.80 17.65
N GLY A 7 12.84 -14.83 16.92
CA GLY A 7 11.88 -13.85 17.43
C GLY A 7 10.87 -13.47 16.37
N PHE A 8 9.66 -13.14 16.81
CA PHE A 8 8.61 -12.57 15.99
C PHE A 8 8.31 -11.16 16.49
N ALA A 9 8.33 -10.19 15.58
CA ALA A 9 7.97 -8.81 15.89
C ALA A 9 6.85 -8.35 14.95
N ARG A 10 5.88 -7.63 15.51
CA ARG A 10 4.83 -6.96 14.77
C ARG A 10 4.70 -5.53 15.27
N ALA A 11 4.75 -4.57 14.35
CA ALA A 11 4.43 -3.18 14.63
C ALA A 11 3.41 -2.68 13.62
N GLN A 12 2.55 -1.79 14.08
CA GLN A 12 1.51 -1.15 13.29
C GLN A 12 1.66 0.35 13.48
N GLY A 13 1.54 1.09 12.40
CA GLY A 13 1.40 2.54 12.42
C GLY A 13 0.22 2.96 11.57
N GLU A 14 -0.35 4.09 11.91
CA GLU A 14 -1.49 4.62 11.19
C GLU A 14 -1.50 6.15 11.24
N ASN A 15 -2.07 6.75 10.20
CA ASN A 15 -2.41 8.16 10.17
C ASN A 15 -3.92 8.30 9.87
N GLN A 16 -4.36 9.50 9.50
CA GLN A 16 -5.77 9.78 9.20
C GLN A 16 -6.30 9.02 7.96
N GLN A 17 -5.42 8.70 7.00
CA GLN A 17 -5.78 8.17 5.68
C GLN A 17 -5.34 6.73 5.46
N LEU A 18 -4.34 6.23 6.20
CA LEU A 18 -3.77 4.90 5.98
C LEU A 18 -3.36 4.21 7.29
N SER A 19 -3.41 2.89 7.29
CA SER A 19 -2.79 2.04 8.29
C SER A 19 -1.76 1.13 7.61
N LEU A 20 -0.70 0.77 8.31
CA LEU A 20 0.28 -0.19 7.84
C LEU A 20 0.80 -1.05 8.96
N VAL A 21 1.18 -2.27 8.61
CA VAL A 21 1.67 -3.28 9.52
C VAL A 21 2.93 -3.91 8.95
N TRP A 22 3.98 -3.90 9.75
CA TRP A 22 5.16 -4.71 9.55
C TRP A 22 5.09 -5.97 10.41
N GLU A 23 5.34 -7.11 9.78
CA GLU A 23 5.53 -8.39 10.44
C GLU A 23 6.93 -8.90 10.11
N CYS A 24 7.71 -9.21 11.13
CA CYS A 24 9.07 -9.73 10.98
C CYS A 24 9.20 -11.06 11.72
N ARG A 25 9.67 -12.08 11.01
CA ARG A 25 10.11 -13.34 11.60
C ARG A 25 11.62 -13.41 11.50
N SER A 26 12.26 -13.79 12.59
CA SER A 26 13.70 -14.00 12.63
C SER A 26 14.02 -15.44 13.02
N VAL A 27 15.06 -15.98 12.40
CA VAL A 27 15.66 -17.25 12.83
C VAL A 27 17.18 -17.12 12.92
N ASN A 28 17.77 -17.97 13.76
CA ASN A 28 19.22 -18.01 13.91
C ASN A 28 19.86 -18.49 12.60
N HIS A 29 20.65 -17.62 11.99
CA HIS A 29 21.37 -17.90 10.76
C HIS A 29 22.74 -17.22 10.83
N ARG A 30 23.76 -17.85 10.23
CA ARG A 30 25.16 -17.41 10.33
C ARG A 30 25.38 -16.03 9.72
N TYR A 31 24.70 -15.75 8.62
CA TYR A 31 24.79 -14.48 7.89
C TYR A 31 23.47 -13.74 7.97
N LEU A 32 23.52 -12.42 7.77
CA LEU A 32 22.33 -11.61 7.61
C LEU A 32 21.71 -11.92 6.24
N ASP A 33 20.52 -12.51 6.26
CA ASP A 33 19.70 -12.74 5.08
C ASP A 33 18.37 -12.02 5.30
N ILE A 34 17.99 -11.12 4.40
CA ILE A 34 16.78 -10.30 4.52
C ILE A 34 15.93 -10.53 3.29
N SER A 35 14.75 -11.09 3.54
CA SER A 35 13.71 -11.33 2.54
C SER A 35 12.54 -10.38 2.79
N PHE A 36 12.11 -9.68 1.75
CA PHE A 36 11.00 -8.73 1.79
C PHE A 36 9.80 -9.25 0.99
N ARG A 37 8.62 -9.08 1.56
CA ARG A 37 7.35 -9.11 0.86
C ARG A 37 6.69 -7.75 1.05
N ILE A 38 6.89 -6.85 0.08
CA ILE A 38 6.42 -5.47 0.13
C ILE A 38 5.49 -5.19 -1.07
N PRO A 39 4.52 -4.27 -0.92
CA PRO A 39 3.68 -3.82 -2.03
C PRO A 39 4.48 -3.10 -3.11
N ASP A 40 4.00 -3.15 -4.35
CA ASP A 40 4.69 -2.61 -5.52
C ASP A 40 5.00 -1.11 -5.40
N LEU A 41 4.07 -0.35 -4.80
CA LEU A 41 4.22 1.09 -4.54
C LEU A 41 5.41 1.45 -3.63
N LEU A 42 5.95 0.48 -2.89
CA LEU A 42 7.05 0.69 -1.93
C LEU A 42 8.30 -0.10 -2.31
N ARG A 43 8.34 -0.73 -3.51
CA ARG A 43 9.51 -1.49 -3.96
C ARG A 43 10.77 -0.64 -4.05
N ASP A 44 10.63 0.63 -4.44
CA ASP A 44 11.76 1.56 -4.54
C ASP A 44 12.43 1.83 -3.18
N LEU A 45 11.71 1.61 -2.07
CA LEU A 45 12.24 1.74 -0.71
C LEU A 45 12.93 0.47 -0.19
N GLU A 46 12.96 -0.64 -0.93
CA GLU A 46 13.55 -1.88 -0.44
C GLU A 46 15.02 -1.69 -0.01
N SER A 47 15.80 -0.95 -0.79
CA SER A 47 17.21 -0.68 -0.45
C SER A 47 17.32 0.11 0.86
N ALA A 48 16.48 1.12 1.04
CA ALA A 48 16.45 1.92 2.27
C ALA A 48 16.06 1.07 3.49
N PHE A 49 15.06 0.19 3.35
CA PHE A 49 14.69 -0.75 4.41
C PHE A 49 15.84 -1.70 4.76
N ARG A 50 16.51 -2.24 3.74
CA ARG A 50 17.64 -3.17 3.91
C ARG A 50 18.81 -2.51 4.64
N GLU A 51 19.17 -1.28 4.26
CA GLU A 51 20.22 -0.51 4.93
C GLU A 51 19.90 -0.27 6.40
N ARG A 52 18.65 0.13 6.69
CA ARG A 52 18.18 0.42 8.05
C ARG A 52 18.17 -0.80 8.97
N ILE A 53 17.78 -1.95 8.44
CA ILE A 53 17.86 -3.24 9.16
C ILE A 53 19.32 -3.64 9.38
N SER A 54 20.16 -3.55 8.34
CA SER A 54 21.57 -3.96 8.38
C SER A 54 22.43 -3.09 9.30
N ALA A 55 22.01 -1.85 9.57
CA ALA A 55 22.61 -1.00 10.59
C ALA A 55 22.46 -1.61 12.00
N HIS A 56 21.34 -2.28 12.28
CA HIS A 56 20.95 -2.73 13.61
C HIS A 56 21.12 -4.23 13.84
N ILE A 57 20.97 -5.05 12.81
CA ILE A 57 21.03 -6.51 12.88
C ILE A 57 22.15 -6.97 11.95
N LYS A 58 23.10 -7.74 12.48
CA LYS A 58 24.32 -8.15 11.73
C LYS A 58 24.31 -9.63 11.29
N ARG A 59 23.42 -10.43 11.86
CA ARG A 59 23.30 -11.87 11.60
C ARG A 59 21.85 -12.29 11.77
N GLY A 60 21.45 -13.38 11.12
CA GLY A 60 20.11 -13.94 11.20
C GLY A 60 19.38 -13.88 9.87
N LYS A 61 18.40 -14.76 9.71
CA LYS A 61 17.50 -14.68 8.57
C LYS A 61 16.23 -13.96 9.01
N LEU A 62 15.88 -12.90 8.31
CA LEU A 62 14.72 -12.06 8.55
C LEU A 62 13.76 -12.16 7.37
N ASP A 63 12.55 -12.61 7.65
CA ASP A 63 11.43 -12.57 6.71
C ASP A 63 10.51 -11.43 7.13
N LEU A 64 10.51 -10.34 6.36
CA LEU A 64 9.66 -9.17 6.61
C LEU A 64 8.52 -9.09 5.60
N ASN A 65 7.34 -8.81 6.10
CA ASN A 65 6.13 -8.60 5.32
C ASN A 65 5.51 -7.25 5.68
N LEU A 66 5.27 -6.42 4.66
CA LEU A 66 4.59 -5.14 4.79
C LEU A 66 3.20 -5.24 4.17
N LYS A 67 2.19 -4.83 4.93
CA LYS A 67 0.83 -4.62 4.43
C LYS A 67 0.40 -3.20 4.77
N TYR A 68 -0.36 -2.58 3.88
CA TYR A 68 -1.03 -1.32 4.16
C TYR A 68 -2.49 -1.43 3.75
N GLU A 69 -3.33 -0.64 4.41
CA GLU A 69 -4.73 -0.45 4.08
C GLU A 69 -5.00 1.05 4.03
N VAL A 70 -5.73 1.48 3.01
CA VAL A 70 -6.26 2.84 2.98
C VAL A 70 -7.45 2.86 3.92
N LYS A 71 -7.39 3.71 4.95
CA LYS A 71 -8.52 3.91 5.84
C LYS A 71 -9.58 4.64 5.05
N ASN A 72 -10.66 3.94 4.72
CA ASN A 72 -11.88 4.55 4.25
C ASN A 72 -12.46 5.40 5.40
N SER A 73 -11.95 6.62 5.55
CA SER A 73 -12.67 7.66 6.27
C SER A 73 -14.00 7.79 5.55
N GLY A 74 -15.12 7.51 6.21
CA GLY A 74 -16.46 7.40 5.62
C GLY A 74 -17.03 8.68 4.96
N ALA A 75 -16.17 9.58 4.51
CA ALA A 75 -16.45 10.82 3.82
C ALA A 75 -15.26 11.25 2.92
N GLN A 76 -14.60 10.31 2.21
CA GLN A 76 -13.68 10.70 1.13
C GLN A 76 -14.49 10.89 -0.15
N ASP A 77 -14.42 12.12 -0.67
CA ASP A 77 -15.02 12.54 -1.93
C ASP A 77 -14.71 11.51 -3.01
N LEU A 78 -15.74 10.80 -3.46
CA LEU A 78 -15.65 9.91 -4.62
C LEU A 78 -15.13 10.76 -5.78
N SER A 79 -13.86 10.60 -6.14
CA SER A 79 -13.29 11.32 -7.27
C SER A 79 -13.74 10.63 -8.56
N LEU A 80 -14.34 11.41 -9.45
CA LEU A 80 -14.72 10.95 -10.77
C LEU A 80 -13.54 11.18 -11.72
N ASN A 81 -13.16 10.16 -12.48
CA ASN A 81 -12.29 10.36 -13.63
C ASN A 81 -13.08 11.12 -14.71
N VAL A 82 -12.95 12.44 -14.71
CA VAL A 82 -13.70 13.34 -15.62
C VAL A 82 -13.42 13.01 -17.08
N ASP A 83 -12.19 12.62 -17.43
CA ASP A 83 -11.82 12.26 -18.79
C ASP A 83 -12.58 11.03 -19.29
N ARG A 84 -12.72 9.99 -18.44
CA ARG A 84 -13.52 8.81 -18.77
C ARG A 84 -15.00 9.13 -18.87
N VAL A 85 -15.53 9.98 -17.99
CA VAL A 85 -16.92 10.43 -18.09
C VAL A 85 -17.15 11.16 -19.42
N GLN A 86 -16.23 12.02 -19.83
CA GLN A 86 -16.30 12.71 -21.13
C GLN A 86 -16.24 11.74 -22.31
N GLN A 87 -15.37 10.72 -22.24
CA GLN A 87 -15.31 9.67 -23.26
C GLN A 87 -16.62 8.90 -23.38
N LEU A 88 -17.27 8.57 -22.25
CA LEU A 88 -18.59 7.91 -22.25
C LEU A 88 -19.66 8.78 -22.90
N PHE A 89 -19.71 10.08 -22.59
CA PHE A 89 -20.65 11.01 -23.24
C PHE A 89 -20.40 11.15 -24.74
N HIS A 90 -19.13 11.17 -25.17
CA HIS A 90 -18.78 11.21 -26.58
C HIS A 90 -19.28 9.96 -27.32
N LEU A 91 -19.04 8.77 -26.75
CA LEU A 91 -19.51 7.50 -27.31
C LEU A 91 -21.04 7.42 -27.36
N GLN A 92 -21.73 7.86 -26.32
CA GLN A 92 -23.20 7.95 -26.31
C GLN A 92 -23.70 8.83 -27.47
N THR A 93 -23.06 9.99 -27.66
CA THR A 93 -23.45 10.93 -28.73
C THR A 93 -23.21 10.33 -30.11
N GLN A 94 -22.08 9.67 -30.34
CA GLN A 94 -21.78 8.98 -31.60
C GLN A 94 -22.78 7.86 -31.88
N LEU A 95 -23.12 7.05 -30.88
CA LEU A 95 -24.08 5.96 -31.02
C LEU A 95 -25.49 6.47 -31.32
N GLY A 96 -25.92 7.57 -30.67
CA GLY A 96 -27.22 8.20 -30.91
C GLY A 96 -27.38 8.76 -32.34
N GLN A 97 -26.29 9.17 -32.99
CA GLN A 97 -26.31 9.64 -34.38
C GLN A 97 -26.59 8.51 -35.38
N HIS A 98 -26.13 7.29 -35.09
CA HIS A 98 -26.33 6.12 -35.95
C HIS A 98 -27.58 5.31 -35.60
N HIS A 99 -28.09 5.43 -34.37
CA HIS A 99 -29.23 4.67 -33.88
C HIS A 99 -30.14 5.55 -33.01
N SER A 100 -31.26 5.97 -33.58
CA SER A 100 -32.27 6.85 -32.95
C SER A 100 -33.05 6.21 -31.77
N THR A 101 -32.74 4.98 -31.38
CA THR A 101 -33.44 4.21 -30.34
C THR A 101 -32.58 3.95 -29.10
N ILE A 102 -31.34 4.47 -29.05
CA ILE A 102 -30.44 4.22 -27.91
C ILE A 102 -30.82 5.12 -26.75
N LYS A 103 -31.01 4.50 -25.58
CA LYS A 103 -31.30 5.16 -24.32
C LYS A 103 -30.02 5.84 -23.78
N GLU A 104 -30.15 7.04 -23.24
CA GLU A 104 -29.05 7.77 -22.59
C GLU A 104 -28.54 7.04 -21.35
N LEU A 105 -27.24 7.15 -21.08
CA LEU A 105 -26.61 6.59 -19.89
C LEU A 105 -27.12 7.30 -18.64
N SER A 106 -27.58 6.52 -17.67
CA SER A 106 -27.90 7.01 -16.33
C SER A 106 -26.64 7.26 -15.51
N VAL A 107 -26.76 8.11 -14.48
CA VAL A 107 -25.67 8.38 -13.53
C VAL A 107 -25.18 7.08 -12.86
N ALA A 108 -26.08 6.14 -12.58
CA ALA A 108 -25.72 4.84 -12.02
C ALA A 108 -24.88 3.98 -12.98
N GLU A 109 -25.18 4.03 -14.29
CA GLU A 109 -24.41 3.33 -15.32
C GLU A 109 -23.04 3.98 -15.53
N ILE A 110 -22.95 5.31 -15.42
CA ILE A 110 -21.68 6.04 -15.50
C ILE A 110 -20.79 5.70 -14.30
N ILE A 111 -21.32 5.80 -13.08
CA ILE A 111 -20.58 5.51 -11.84
C ILE A 111 -20.16 4.03 -11.79
N GLY A 112 -21.02 3.13 -12.24
CA GLY A 112 -20.72 1.69 -12.31
C GLY A 112 -19.75 1.31 -13.43
N PHE A 113 -19.41 2.22 -14.34
CA PHE A 113 -18.49 1.94 -15.42
C PHE A 113 -17.04 1.80 -14.88
N PRO A 114 -16.32 0.73 -15.25
CA PRO A 114 -14.96 0.51 -14.75
C PRO A 114 -14.05 1.72 -14.95
N GLY A 115 -13.43 2.17 -13.87
CA GLY A 115 -12.48 3.30 -13.87
C GLY A 115 -13.10 4.70 -13.97
N VAL A 116 -14.43 4.84 -13.81
CA VAL A 116 -15.07 6.16 -13.63
C VAL A 116 -14.97 6.61 -12.17
N LEU A 117 -15.22 5.70 -11.23
CA LEU A 117 -14.88 5.91 -9.83
C LEU A 117 -13.38 5.70 -9.65
N GLU A 118 -12.68 6.75 -9.24
CA GLU A 118 -11.30 6.66 -8.81
C GLU A 118 -11.28 6.40 -7.30
N GLU A 119 -10.59 5.33 -6.92
CA GLU A 119 -10.22 5.14 -5.53
C GLU A 119 -9.15 6.18 -5.18
N PRO A 120 -9.23 6.80 -3.99
CA PRO A 120 -8.27 7.80 -3.56
C PRO A 120 -6.86 7.19 -3.58
N VAL A 121 -6.01 7.72 -4.45
CA VAL A 121 -4.60 7.30 -4.53
C VAL A 121 -3.93 7.73 -3.22
N PRO A 122 -3.34 6.79 -2.45
CA PRO A 122 -2.66 7.14 -1.23
C PRO A 122 -1.50 8.09 -1.54
N ASP A 123 -1.37 9.16 -0.76
CA ASP A 123 -0.21 10.03 -0.81
C ASP A 123 1.06 9.21 -0.54
N LEU A 124 1.91 9.09 -1.57
CA LEU A 124 3.10 8.25 -1.55
C LEU A 124 4.08 8.73 -0.49
N ASP A 125 4.26 10.04 -0.32
CA ASP A 125 5.25 10.59 0.62
C ASP A 125 4.86 10.26 2.08
N SER A 126 3.57 10.40 2.38
CA SER A 126 3.01 10.01 3.68
C SER A 126 3.12 8.51 3.95
N LEU A 127 2.86 7.66 2.94
CA LEU A 127 2.97 6.21 3.05
C LEU A 127 4.43 5.78 3.30
N GLN A 128 5.37 6.33 2.53
CA GLN A 128 6.80 6.05 2.65
C GLN A 128 7.35 6.41 4.03
N SER A 129 7.02 7.62 4.50
CA SER A 129 7.45 8.11 5.81
C SER A 129 6.93 7.24 6.95
N LEU A 130 5.65 6.84 6.88
CA LEU A 130 5.07 5.96 7.89
C LEU A 130 5.70 4.56 7.85
N ALA A 131 5.95 4.01 6.65
CA ALA A 131 6.54 2.68 6.50
C ALA A 131 7.94 2.59 7.12
N LEU A 132 8.76 3.64 6.96
CA LEU A 132 10.08 3.75 7.59
C LEU A 132 9.99 3.85 9.12
N SER A 133 9.09 4.68 9.63
CA SER A 133 8.91 4.85 11.07
C SER A 133 8.47 3.56 11.77
N VAL A 134 7.52 2.82 11.19
CA VAL A 134 7.04 1.56 11.77
C VAL A 134 8.07 0.44 11.61
N LEU A 135 8.91 0.48 10.57
CA LEU A 135 10.03 -0.45 10.44
C LEU A 135 11.00 -0.30 11.62
N ASP A 136 11.34 0.93 12.00
CA ASP A 136 12.21 1.20 13.15
C ASP A 136 11.63 0.60 14.44
N GLN A 137 10.33 0.80 14.69
CA GLN A 137 9.63 0.19 15.82
C GLN A 137 9.65 -1.35 15.78
N THR A 138 9.53 -1.92 14.58
CA THR A 138 9.58 -3.38 14.40
C THR A 138 10.97 -3.92 14.74
N ILE A 139 12.03 -3.21 14.34
CA ILE A 139 13.43 -3.57 14.65
C ILE A 139 13.67 -3.49 16.17
N GLU A 140 13.15 -2.46 16.84
CA GLU A 140 13.26 -2.33 18.30
C GLU A 140 12.58 -3.50 19.02
N LYS A 141 11.31 -3.79 18.69
CA LYS A 141 10.58 -4.92 19.27
C LYS A 141 11.28 -6.26 19.04
N LEU A 142 11.89 -6.44 17.88
CA LEU A 142 12.62 -7.67 17.57
C LEU A 142 13.86 -7.85 18.44
N LYS A 143 14.52 -6.75 18.87
CA LYS A 143 15.69 -6.81 19.76
C LYS A 143 15.31 -7.09 21.22
N GLU A 144 14.09 -6.76 21.60
CA GLU A 144 13.54 -7.01 22.94
C GLU A 144 13.05 -8.45 23.15
N THR A 145 12.82 -9.18 22.05
CA THR A 145 12.38 -10.59 22.05
C THR A 145 13.56 -11.55 22.18
#